data_AF-A0A2V8DR65-F1
#
_entry.id   AF-A0A2V8DR65-F1
#
_cell.length_a   1.000
_cell.length_b   1.000
_cell.length_c   1.000
_cell.angle_alpha   90.00
_cell.angle_beta   90.00
_cell.angle_gamma   90.00
#
_symmetry.space_group_name_H-M   'P 1'
#
loop_
_entity.id
_entity.type
_entity.pdbx_description
1 polymer ?
#
loop_
_entity_poly.entity_id
_entity_poly.type
_entity_poly.pdbx_seq_one_letter_code
_entity_poly.pdbx_strand_id
1 'polypeptide(L)'
;MKPKHPMTRFVTRFVIIVALLFQLAVVLSAQVDPRTALLERAGWDAVAAGQAHAAAEAFREALASDPKNARLYLGAGMAAALERRDPDARDAFERSLALDPKLVLARAPLGQVLYRMGDLGAAIRTYEKLLDDMPEDRDVHATLERWRRELDLHDRMRQAVGSHFTVSFEGPAETALAAQALESLDAAYWRIGQLLGAYPSDPIPVVLYTTEQFHDITRSPSWAAGAYDGIIRVPMRGAIENVKELDRVLAHEYTHALIRTLAARGVPAWLNEGLATALESDDFEWAQKAVQRAGGGVSLRQLQSGFGRFAGAQAQLAYATSALAVRRLLDEAGGFALANLLRDLGSGVEFESAFAHRTQHSFADFRD
;
A
#
# COMPACT_ATOMS: atom_id res chain seq x y z
N MET A 1 6.76 -16.57 17.93
CA MET A 1 5.39 -16.24 17.47
C MET A 1 5.44 -14.91 16.72
N LYS A 2 5.31 -14.92 15.39
CA LYS A 2 5.39 -13.69 14.56
C LYS A 2 4.21 -12.75 14.84
N PRO A 3 4.38 -11.42 14.82
CA PRO A 3 3.26 -10.49 14.75
C PRO A 3 2.68 -10.55 13.33
N LYS A 4 1.48 -11.10 13.18
CA LYS A 4 0.72 -11.01 11.92
C LYS A 4 0.36 -9.53 11.69
N HIS A 5 0.49 -9.03 10.46
CA HIS A 5 0.04 -7.69 10.07
C HIS A 5 -1.41 -7.45 10.53
N PRO A 6 -1.78 -6.22 10.94
CA PRO A 6 -3.11 -5.90 11.46
C PRO A 6 -4.22 -6.25 10.47
N MET A 7 -4.04 -6.01 9.15
CA MET A 7 -5.00 -6.45 8.12
C MET A 7 -5.15 -7.97 8.07
N THR A 8 -4.07 -8.74 8.20
CA THR A 8 -4.13 -10.22 8.13
C THR A 8 -4.77 -10.84 9.37
N ARG A 9 -4.58 -10.24 10.56
CA ARG A 9 -5.31 -10.64 11.78
C ARG A 9 -6.78 -10.30 11.71
N PHE A 10 -7.12 -9.15 11.14
CA PHE A 10 -8.51 -8.74 10.91
C PHE A 10 -9.19 -9.69 9.92
N VAL A 11 -8.60 -9.94 8.74
CA VAL A 11 -9.13 -10.91 7.75
C VAL A 11 -9.27 -12.32 8.34
N THR A 12 -8.31 -12.79 9.15
CA THR A 12 -8.39 -14.14 9.76
C THR A 12 -9.47 -14.26 10.84
N ARG A 13 -9.76 -13.19 11.61
CA ARG A 13 -10.89 -13.15 12.56
C ARG A 13 -12.23 -12.87 11.86
N PHE A 14 -12.21 -12.11 10.77
CA PHE A 14 -13.35 -11.75 9.93
C PHE A 14 -13.94 -12.98 9.21
N VAL A 15 -13.10 -13.92 8.75
CA VAL A 15 -13.55 -15.20 8.17
C VAL A 15 -14.26 -16.11 9.18
N ILE A 16 -13.88 -16.04 10.48
CA ILE A 16 -14.48 -16.89 11.51
C ILE A 16 -15.85 -16.36 11.97
N ILE A 17 -16.07 -15.04 11.95
CA ILE A 17 -17.35 -14.42 12.35
C ILE A 17 -18.41 -14.56 11.23
N VAL A 18 -18.00 -14.54 9.95
CA VAL A 18 -18.91 -14.76 8.82
C VAL A 18 -19.47 -16.19 8.78
N ALA A 19 -18.76 -17.18 9.33
CA ALA A 19 -19.20 -18.58 9.35
C ALA A 19 -20.29 -18.89 10.40
N LEU A 20 -20.50 -18.03 11.41
CA LEU A 20 -21.38 -18.33 12.55
C LEU A 20 -22.74 -17.61 12.56
N LEU A 21 -23.03 -16.75 11.59
CA LEU A 21 -24.33 -16.03 11.51
C LEU A 21 -25.33 -16.66 10.54
N PHE A 22 -25.13 -17.91 10.12
CA PHE A 22 -26.01 -18.61 9.18
C PHE A 22 -27.25 -19.27 9.80
N GLN A 23 -27.56 -19.02 11.08
CA GLN A 23 -28.72 -19.62 11.70
C GLN A 23 -29.63 -18.58 12.37
N LEU A 24 -30.88 -18.62 11.90
CA LEU A 24 -32.10 -18.11 12.52
C LEU A 24 -32.54 -16.67 12.18
N ALA A 25 -33.26 -16.53 11.07
CA ALA A 25 -34.66 -16.11 11.09
C ALA A 25 -35.22 -16.10 9.65
N VAL A 26 -36.06 -17.09 9.34
CA VAL A 26 -36.89 -17.11 8.15
C VAL A 26 -38.25 -16.50 8.51
N VAL A 27 -38.78 -15.71 7.57
CA VAL A 27 -40.13 -15.15 7.42
C VAL A 27 -40.35 -13.70 7.88
N LEU A 28 -40.11 -12.75 6.98
CA LEU A 28 -41.16 -12.20 6.10
C LEU A 28 -40.51 -11.89 4.73
N SER A 29 -40.86 -12.67 3.71
CA SER A 29 -40.19 -12.63 2.41
C SER A 29 -40.63 -11.44 1.56
N ALA A 30 -39.79 -10.42 1.45
CA ALA A 30 -39.40 -10.01 0.11
C ALA A 30 -38.61 -11.18 -0.45
N GLN A 31 -39.11 -11.84 -1.49
CA GLN A 31 -38.43 -12.97 -2.11
C GLN A 31 -37.10 -12.41 -2.64
N VAL A 32 -36.00 -12.61 -1.90
CA VAL A 32 -34.67 -12.28 -2.40
C VAL A 32 -34.53 -13.07 -3.68
N ASP A 33 -34.45 -12.38 -4.81
CA ASP A 33 -34.34 -13.00 -6.12
C ASP A 33 -33.18 -14.03 -6.06
N PRO A 34 -33.44 -15.33 -6.33
CA PRO A 34 -32.42 -16.37 -6.23
C PRO A 34 -31.16 -16.05 -7.03
N ARG A 35 -31.31 -15.33 -8.15
CA ARG A 35 -30.18 -14.85 -8.94
C ARG A 35 -29.37 -13.80 -8.18
N THR A 36 -30.02 -12.82 -7.56
CA THR A 36 -29.37 -11.82 -6.70
C THR A 36 -28.60 -12.48 -5.54
N ALA A 37 -29.18 -13.49 -4.88
CA ALA A 37 -28.50 -14.23 -3.81
C ALA A 37 -27.27 -15.01 -4.30
N LEU A 38 -27.34 -15.60 -5.50
CA LEU A 38 -26.19 -16.28 -6.14
C LEU A 38 -25.09 -15.28 -6.51
N LEU A 39 -25.46 -14.10 -7.04
CA LEU A 39 -24.52 -13.03 -7.36
C LEU A 39 -23.86 -12.46 -6.11
N GLU A 40 -24.61 -12.25 -5.02
CA GLU A 40 -24.06 -11.86 -3.72
C GLU A 40 -23.01 -12.87 -3.26
N ARG A 41 -23.35 -14.17 -3.28
CA ARG A 41 -22.42 -15.23 -2.89
C ARG A 41 -21.17 -15.25 -3.77
N ALA A 42 -21.32 -15.19 -5.08
CA ALA A 42 -20.19 -15.16 -6.02
C ALA A 42 -19.28 -13.95 -5.76
N GLY A 43 -19.87 -12.78 -5.46
CA GLY A 43 -19.13 -11.58 -5.09
C GLY A 43 -18.31 -11.77 -3.82
N TRP A 44 -18.89 -12.36 -2.77
CA TRP A 44 -18.17 -12.65 -1.52
C TRP A 44 -17.07 -13.71 -1.69
N ASP A 45 -17.33 -14.75 -2.48
CA ASP A 45 -16.34 -15.78 -2.81
C ASP A 45 -15.15 -15.14 -3.57
N ALA A 46 -15.42 -14.23 -4.51
CA ALA A 46 -14.41 -13.49 -5.24
C ALA A 46 -13.62 -12.51 -4.33
N VAL A 47 -14.27 -11.82 -3.39
CA VAL A 47 -13.60 -11.00 -2.37
C VAL A 47 -12.65 -11.87 -1.53
N ALA A 48 -13.11 -13.04 -1.08
CA ALA A 48 -12.28 -13.97 -0.30
C ALA A 48 -11.09 -14.51 -1.10
N ALA A 49 -11.26 -14.70 -2.42
CA ALA A 49 -10.20 -15.09 -3.34
C ALA A 49 -9.29 -13.94 -3.78
N GLY A 50 -9.56 -12.69 -3.37
CA GLY A 50 -8.82 -11.50 -3.82
C GLY A 50 -9.06 -11.13 -5.29
N GLN A 51 -10.08 -11.71 -5.92
CA GLN A 51 -10.47 -11.47 -7.31
C GLN A 51 -11.33 -10.21 -7.41
N ALA A 52 -10.68 -9.05 -7.22
CA ALA A 52 -11.37 -7.77 -7.06
C ALA A 52 -12.32 -7.42 -8.22
N HIS A 53 -11.92 -7.72 -9.46
CA HIS A 53 -12.74 -7.43 -10.65
C HIS A 53 -14.00 -8.30 -10.71
N ALA A 54 -13.85 -9.62 -10.53
CA ALA A 54 -14.98 -10.55 -10.49
C ALA A 54 -15.94 -10.21 -9.33
N ALA A 55 -15.41 -9.79 -8.19
CA ALA A 55 -16.23 -9.29 -7.08
C ALA A 55 -17.01 -8.03 -7.47
N ALA A 56 -16.36 -7.06 -8.11
CA ALA A 56 -16.99 -5.82 -8.55
C ALA A 56 -18.11 -6.09 -9.57
N GLU A 57 -17.90 -6.99 -10.52
CA GLU A 57 -18.93 -7.37 -11.50
C GLU A 57 -20.13 -8.05 -10.83
N ALA A 58 -19.90 -9.02 -9.95
CA ALA A 58 -20.96 -9.74 -9.25
C ALA A 58 -21.82 -8.81 -8.38
N PHE A 59 -21.19 -7.92 -7.60
CA PHE A 59 -21.94 -6.97 -6.76
C PHE A 59 -22.65 -5.89 -7.59
N ARG A 60 -22.09 -5.46 -8.72
CA ARG A 60 -22.75 -4.53 -9.64
C ARG A 60 -24.04 -5.15 -10.22
N GLU A 61 -23.98 -6.40 -10.66
CA GLU A 61 -25.17 -7.10 -11.17
C GLU A 61 -26.21 -7.35 -10.07
N ALA A 62 -25.77 -7.72 -8.86
CA ALA A 62 -26.67 -7.89 -7.72
C ALA A 62 -27.37 -6.57 -7.36
N LEU A 63 -26.63 -5.46 -7.32
CA LEU A 63 -27.17 -4.12 -7.04
C LEU A 63 -28.14 -3.63 -8.12
N ALA A 64 -27.97 -4.04 -9.38
CA ALA A 64 -28.94 -3.71 -10.44
C ALA A 64 -30.32 -4.34 -10.17
N SER A 65 -30.36 -5.47 -9.46
CA SER A 65 -31.58 -6.19 -9.11
C SER A 65 -32.15 -5.76 -7.76
N ASP A 66 -31.28 -5.43 -6.78
CA ASP A 66 -31.66 -4.96 -5.45
C ASP A 66 -30.86 -3.71 -5.02
N PRO A 67 -31.19 -2.52 -5.55
CA PRO A 67 -30.43 -1.29 -5.33
C PRO A 67 -30.61 -0.68 -3.93
N LYS A 68 -31.40 -1.29 -3.05
CA LYS A 68 -31.64 -0.84 -1.67
C LYS A 68 -31.02 -1.79 -0.62
N ASN A 69 -30.25 -2.78 -1.06
CA ASN A 69 -29.63 -3.74 -0.18
C ASN A 69 -28.31 -3.22 0.40
N ALA A 70 -28.31 -2.90 1.70
CA ALA A 70 -27.11 -2.42 2.39
C ALA A 70 -25.92 -3.40 2.31
N ARG A 71 -26.17 -4.72 2.31
CA ARG A 71 -25.11 -5.74 2.25
C ARG A 71 -24.42 -5.79 0.88
N LEU A 72 -25.18 -5.57 -0.19
CA LEU A 72 -24.61 -5.52 -1.54
C LEU A 72 -23.70 -4.30 -1.72
N TYR A 73 -24.07 -3.14 -1.15
CA TYR A 73 -23.18 -1.98 -1.12
C TYR A 73 -21.93 -2.21 -0.24
N LEU A 74 -22.04 -2.93 0.87
CA LEU A 74 -20.87 -3.35 1.65
C LEU A 74 -19.94 -4.21 0.77
N GLY A 75 -20.49 -5.19 0.05
CA GLY A 75 -19.73 -6.03 -0.88
C GLY A 75 -19.08 -5.23 -2.01
N ALA A 76 -19.81 -4.31 -2.63
CA ALA A 76 -19.29 -3.41 -3.66
C ALA A 76 -18.15 -2.53 -3.13
N GLY A 77 -18.29 -1.98 -1.92
CA GLY A 77 -17.24 -1.21 -1.26
C GLY A 77 -15.99 -2.04 -0.98
N MET A 78 -16.16 -3.31 -0.56
CA MET A 78 -15.04 -4.24 -0.38
C MET A 78 -14.34 -4.53 -1.70
N ALA A 79 -15.09 -4.78 -2.77
CA ALA A 79 -14.54 -5.00 -4.10
C ALA A 79 -13.76 -3.78 -4.60
N ALA A 80 -14.33 -2.57 -4.50
CA ALA A 80 -13.67 -1.33 -4.88
C ALA A 80 -12.41 -1.05 -4.03
N ALA A 81 -12.45 -1.34 -2.72
CA ALA A 81 -11.29 -1.21 -1.84
C ALA A 81 -10.16 -2.20 -2.22
N LEU A 82 -10.50 -3.42 -2.63
CA LEU A 82 -9.54 -4.39 -3.18
C LEU A 82 -8.95 -3.91 -4.52
N GLU A 83 -9.73 -3.20 -5.34
CA GLU A 83 -9.25 -2.55 -6.57
C GLU A 83 -8.46 -1.27 -6.31
N ARG A 84 -8.33 -0.81 -5.05
CA ARG A 84 -7.76 0.50 -4.67
C ARG A 84 -8.45 1.70 -5.34
N ARG A 85 -9.71 1.50 -5.73
CA ARG A 85 -10.62 2.57 -6.17
C ARG A 85 -11.24 3.19 -4.92
N ASP A 86 -10.38 3.88 -4.17
CA ASP A 86 -10.71 4.39 -2.83
C ASP A 86 -11.94 5.36 -2.84
N PRO A 87 -12.14 6.24 -3.85
CA PRO A 87 -13.37 7.03 -3.97
C PRO A 87 -14.64 6.18 -4.12
N ASP A 88 -14.64 5.18 -5.01
CA ASP A 88 -15.79 4.30 -5.22
C ASP A 88 -16.08 3.43 -3.99
N ALA A 89 -15.03 3.00 -3.30
CA ALA A 89 -15.14 2.24 -2.06
C ALA A 89 -15.81 3.06 -0.96
N ARG A 90 -15.38 4.33 -0.80
CA ARG A 90 -15.98 5.27 0.13
C ARG A 90 -17.48 5.42 -0.14
N ASP A 91 -17.86 5.74 -1.37
CA ASP A 91 -19.25 5.97 -1.75
C ASP A 91 -20.13 4.75 -1.46
N ALA A 92 -19.63 3.54 -1.79
CA ALA A 92 -20.36 2.30 -1.54
C ALA A 92 -20.51 2.01 -0.04
N PHE A 93 -19.46 2.19 0.78
CA PHE A 93 -19.57 2.00 2.22
C PHE A 93 -20.48 3.04 2.89
N GLU A 94 -20.39 4.30 2.49
CA GLU A 94 -21.30 5.36 2.97
C GLU A 94 -22.75 5.03 2.60
N ARG A 95 -23.00 4.54 1.38
CA ARG A 95 -24.34 4.11 0.96
C ARG A 95 -24.85 2.90 1.73
N SER A 96 -23.98 1.93 2.02
CA SER A 96 -24.29 0.78 2.86
C SER A 96 -24.78 1.23 4.25
N LEU A 97 -24.01 2.11 4.90
CA LEU A 97 -24.35 2.65 6.24
C LEU A 97 -25.56 3.59 6.21
N ALA A 98 -25.84 4.26 5.09
CA ALA A 98 -27.04 5.08 4.93
C ALA A 98 -28.32 4.23 4.82
N LEU A 99 -28.23 3.04 4.19
CA LEU A 99 -29.35 2.10 4.06
C LEU A 99 -29.55 1.28 5.34
N ASP A 100 -28.47 0.86 5.99
CA ASP A 100 -28.50 0.19 7.29
C ASP A 100 -27.41 0.72 8.23
N PRO A 101 -27.74 1.69 9.09
CA PRO A 101 -26.80 2.24 10.08
C PRO A 101 -26.30 1.21 11.10
N LYS A 102 -26.98 0.05 11.24
CA LYS A 102 -26.59 -1.04 12.15
C LYS A 102 -25.66 -2.05 11.49
N LEU A 103 -25.37 -1.92 10.19
CA LEU A 103 -24.39 -2.74 9.51
C LEU A 103 -22.96 -2.28 9.85
N VAL A 104 -22.58 -2.45 11.12
CA VAL A 104 -21.30 -2.01 11.71
C VAL A 104 -20.09 -2.49 10.90
N LEU A 105 -20.22 -3.63 10.21
CA LEU A 105 -19.21 -4.23 9.34
C LEU A 105 -18.69 -3.28 8.25
N ALA A 106 -19.45 -2.25 7.84
CA ALA A 106 -19.01 -1.27 6.84
C ALA A 106 -18.15 -0.14 7.44
N ARG A 107 -18.17 0.10 8.77
CA ARG A 107 -17.45 1.22 9.39
C ARG A 107 -15.93 1.06 9.36
N ALA A 108 -15.42 -0.12 9.73
CA ALA A 108 -13.96 -0.33 9.77
C ALA A 108 -13.33 -0.19 8.36
N PRO A 109 -13.86 -0.84 7.30
CA PRO A 109 -13.37 -0.64 5.94
C PRO A 109 -13.48 0.81 5.47
N LEU A 110 -14.58 1.51 5.77
CA LEU A 110 -14.75 2.93 5.44
C LEU A 110 -13.66 3.79 6.10
N GLY A 111 -13.42 3.62 7.40
CA GLY A 111 -12.37 4.38 8.09
C GLY A 111 -10.98 4.12 7.50
N GLN A 112 -10.67 2.88 7.10
CA GLN A 112 -9.41 2.55 6.43
C GLN A 112 -9.32 3.17 5.03
N VAL A 113 -10.42 3.21 4.27
CA VAL A 113 -10.47 3.90 2.98
C VAL A 113 -10.23 5.40 3.17
N LEU A 114 -10.92 6.04 4.12
CA LEU A 114 -10.77 7.46 4.41
C LEU A 114 -9.34 7.82 4.83
N TYR A 115 -8.71 6.98 5.67
CA TYR A 115 -7.30 7.13 6.03
C TYR A 115 -6.38 7.09 4.80
N ARG A 116 -6.59 6.13 3.88
CA ARG A 116 -5.79 6.05 2.63
C ARG A 116 -6.02 7.23 1.69
N MET A 117 -7.21 7.83 1.74
CA MET A 117 -7.53 9.04 1.00
C MET A 117 -6.97 10.32 1.65
N GLY A 118 -6.29 10.21 2.80
CA GLY A 118 -5.74 11.34 3.54
C GLY A 118 -6.76 12.09 4.42
N ASP A 119 -8.02 11.66 4.47
CA ASP A 119 -9.05 12.24 5.33
C ASP A 119 -9.00 11.63 6.73
N LEU A 120 -7.90 11.91 7.46
CA LEU A 120 -7.63 11.39 8.79
C LEU A 120 -8.73 11.78 9.79
N GLY A 121 -9.27 12.99 9.67
CA GLY A 121 -10.37 13.47 10.51
C GLY A 121 -11.64 12.64 10.32
N ALA A 122 -12.05 12.34 9.08
CA ALA A 122 -13.20 11.48 8.84
C ALA A 122 -12.93 10.01 9.22
N ALA A 123 -11.70 9.53 9.04
CA ALA A 123 -11.29 8.19 9.48
C ALA A 123 -11.47 8.03 10.99
N ILE A 124 -10.98 8.99 11.79
CA ILE A 124 -11.15 9.03 13.25
C ILE A 124 -12.63 9.05 13.63
N ARG A 125 -13.43 9.98 13.09
CA ARG A 125 -14.87 10.05 13.39
C ARG A 125 -15.62 8.76 13.06
N THR A 126 -15.20 8.06 12.00
CA THR A 126 -15.80 6.77 11.60
C THR A 126 -15.44 5.68 12.60
N TYR A 127 -14.19 5.65 13.06
CA TYR A 127 -13.73 4.70 14.06
C TYR A 127 -14.26 5.00 15.47
N GLU A 128 -14.52 6.27 15.82
CA GLU A 128 -15.18 6.63 17.08
C GLU A 128 -16.58 6.02 17.15
N LYS A 129 -17.36 6.12 16.06
CA LYS A 129 -18.66 5.43 15.98
C LYS A 129 -18.54 3.91 16.04
N LEU A 130 -17.48 3.35 15.45
CA LEU A 130 -17.20 1.91 15.54
C LEU A 130 -16.85 1.50 16.97
N LEU A 131 -16.16 2.36 17.72
CA LEU A 131 -15.84 2.13 19.12
C LEU A 131 -17.10 2.16 20.00
N ASP A 132 -18.06 3.03 19.71
CA ASP A 132 -19.36 3.03 20.39
C ASP A 132 -20.09 1.69 20.21
N ASP A 133 -19.99 1.09 19.01
CA ASP A 133 -20.55 -0.22 18.69
C ASP A 133 -19.71 -1.40 19.29
N MET A 134 -18.42 -1.20 19.53
CA MET A 134 -17.45 -2.22 19.96
C MET A 134 -16.48 -1.70 21.05
N PRO A 135 -16.99 -1.36 22.26
CA PRO A 135 -16.23 -0.59 23.26
C PRO A 135 -15.02 -1.32 23.85
N GLU A 136 -14.98 -2.66 23.77
CA GLU A 136 -13.88 -3.48 24.29
C GLU A 136 -12.91 -3.97 23.20
N ASP A 137 -13.11 -3.56 21.93
CA ASP A 137 -12.23 -3.99 20.84
C ASP A 137 -10.88 -3.26 20.92
N ARG A 138 -9.85 -4.02 21.33
CA ARG A 138 -8.48 -3.51 21.49
C ARG A 138 -7.87 -3.00 20.19
N ASP A 139 -8.24 -3.58 19.04
CA ASP A 139 -7.69 -3.18 17.75
C ASP A 139 -8.30 -1.85 17.29
N VAL A 140 -9.60 -1.62 17.56
CA VAL A 140 -10.27 -0.33 17.34
C VAL A 140 -9.65 0.75 18.21
N HIS A 141 -9.50 0.50 19.52
CA HIS A 141 -8.82 1.41 20.45
C HIS A 141 -7.40 1.77 19.99
N ALA A 142 -6.58 0.76 19.69
CA ALA A 142 -5.20 0.99 19.26
C ALA A 142 -5.11 1.79 17.94
N THR A 143 -6.05 1.56 17.02
CA THR A 143 -6.11 2.30 15.75
C THR A 143 -6.53 3.75 15.97
N LEU A 144 -7.55 4.01 16.79
CA LEU A 144 -7.99 5.36 17.13
C LEU A 144 -6.89 6.15 17.84
N GLU A 145 -6.26 5.57 18.85
CA GLU A 145 -5.18 6.23 19.59
C GLU A 145 -4.01 6.58 18.68
N ARG A 146 -3.66 5.70 17.73
CA ARG A 146 -2.64 5.99 16.72
C ARG A 146 -3.07 7.14 15.81
N TRP A 147 -4.27 7.10 15.25
CA TRP A 147 -4.75 8.14 14.33
C TRP A 147 -4.95 9.49 15.02
N ARG A 148 -5.40 9.51 16.28
CA ARG A 148 -5.48 10.74 17.09
C ARG A 148 -4.12 11.35 17.35
N ARG A 149 -3.11 10.52 17.69
CA ARG A 149 -1.72 11.00 17.81
C ARG A 149 -1.20 11.55 16.48
N GLU A 150 -1.54 10.90 15.36
CA GLU A 150 -1.18 11.38 14.04
C GLU A 150 -1.85 12.71 13.69
N LEU A 151 -3.13 12.89 14.04
CA LEU A 151 -3.87 14.14 13.82
C LEU A 151 -3.32 15.28 14.70
N ASP A 152 -3.12 15.02 15.99
CA ASP A 152 -2.54 15.97 16.94
C ASP A 152 -1.11 16.36 16.54
N LEU A 153 -0.33 15.42 15.98
CA LEU A 153 0.95 15.75 15.38
C LEU A 153 0.76 16.65 14.15
N HIS A 154 -0.12 16.27 13.21
CA HIS A 154 -0.38 17.02 11.98
C HIS A 154 -0.75 18.48 12.26
N ASP A 155 -1.62 18.74 13.24
CA ASP A 155 -2.03 20.09 13.63
C ASP A 155 -0.88 20.93 14.20
N ARG A 156 0.16 20.29 14.75
CA ARG A 156 1.37 20.95 15.25
C ARG A 156 2.47 21.08 14.20
N MET A 157 2.38 20.37 13.08
CA MET A 157 3.42 20.39 12.07
C MET A 157 3.38 21.67 11.25
N ARG A 158 4.57 22.22 11.01
CA ARG A 158 4.81 23.20 9.96
C ARG A 158 4.99 22.48 8.64
N GLN A 159 4.76 23.20 7.55
CA GLN A 159 4.96 22.69 6.20
C GLN A 159 6.01 23.52 5.47
N ALA A 160 6.90 22.83 4.77
CA ALA A 160 7.72 23.38 3.71
C ALA A 160 7.16 22.85 2.38
N VAL A 161 6.74 23.76 1.50
CA VAL A 161 6.12 23.44 0.21
C VAL A 161 7.16 23.61 -0.88
N GLY A 162 7.47 22.52 -1.59
CA GLY A 162 8.28 22.51 -2.80
C GLY A 162 7.44 22.41 -4.07
N SER A 163 8.09 22.19 -5.21
CA SER A 163 7.41 22.09 -6.51
C SER A 163 6.64 20.78 -6.67
N HIS A 164 7.17 19.69 -6.10
CA HIS A 164 6.64 18.32 -6.27
C HIS A 164 6.32 17.63 -4.94
N PHE A 165 6.71 18.24 -3.81
CA PHE A 165 6.62 17.64 -2.49
C PHE A 165 6.13 18.66 -1.46
N THR A 166 5.41 18.17 -0.44
CA THR A 166 5.09 18.95 0.77
C THR A 166 5.67 18.24 1.98
N VAL A 167 6.65 18.84 2.64
CA VAL A 167 7.33 18.27 3.81
C VAL A 167 6.76 18.85 5.10
N SER A 168 6.21 18.00 5.96
CA SER A 168 5.66 18.37 7.27
C SER A 168 6.64 18.01 8.41
N PHE A 169 6.85 18.92 9.37
CA PHE A 169 7.83 18.80 10.46
C PHE A 169 7.40 19.56 11.74
N GLU A 170 7.82 19.12 12.93
CA GLU A 170 7.22 19.53 14.23
C GLU A 170 7.67 20.90 14.77
N GLY A 171 8.83 21.43 14.36
CA GLY A 171 9.42 22.61 15.01
C GLY A 171 10.33 23.48 14.13
N PRO A 172 10.80 24.64 14.65
CA PRO A 172 11.67 25.53 13.88
C PRO A 172 13.06 24.92 13.66
N ALA A 173 13.51 24.08 14.60
CA ALA A 173 14.82 23.43 14.56
C ALA A 173 14.97 22.51 13.33
N GLU A 174 13.86 21.95 12.85
CA GLU A 174 13.80 21.02 11.74
C GLU A 174 13.62 21.72 10.38
N THR A 175 13.52 23.07 10.35
CA THR A 175 13.30 23.83 9.11
C THR A 175 14.43 23.61 8.09
N ALA A 176 15.68 23.61 8.55
CA ALA A 176 16.83 23.36 7.68
C ALA A 176 16.82 21.94 7.11
N LEU A 177 16.42 20.96 7.93
CA LEU A 177 16.29 19.57 7.50
C LEU A 177 15.14 19.39 6.49
N ALA A 178 14.01 20.06 6.71
CA ALA A 178 12.89 20.02 5.78
C ALA A 178 13.26 20.63 4.42
N ALA A 179 14.01 21.74 4.41
CA ALA A 179 14.54 22.33 3.18
C ALA A 179 15.52 21.37 2.47
N GLN A 180 16.43 20.75 3.22
CA GLN A 180 17.34 19.76 2.68
C GLN A 180 16.62 18.54 2.10
N ALA A 181 15.60 18.02 2.80
CA ALA A 181 14.80 16.90 2.31
C ALA A 181 14.07 17.27 1.00
N LEU A 182 13.55 18.50 0.89
CA LEU A 182 12.97 19.00 -0.37
C LEU A 182 14.00 19.02 -1.50
N GLU A 183 15.21 19.53 -1.26
CA GLU A 183 16.27 19.54 -2.27
C GLU A 183 16.65 18.12 -2.73
N SER A 184 16.83 17.18 -1.79
CA SER A 184 17.11 15.77 -2.07
C SER A 184 15.99 15.10 -2.86
N LEU A 185 14.73 15.37 -2.50
CA LEU A 185 13.55 14.83 -3.17
C LEU A 185 13.38 15.40 -4.58
N ASP A 186 13.59 16.70 -4.78
CA ASP A 186 13.55 17.32 -6.11
C ASP A 186 14.67 16.77 -7.01
N ALA A 187 15.88 16.57 -6.47
CA ALA A 187 16.96 15.92 -7.21
C ALA A 187 16.61 14.46 -7.61
N ALA A 188 16.03 13.69 -6.68
CA ALA A 188 15.54 12.34 -6.95
C ALA A 188 14.41 12.33 -7.99
N TYR A 189 13.47 13.27 -7.90
CA TYR A 189 12.35 13.45 -8.82
C TYR A 189 12.83 13.59 -10.26
N TRP A 190 13.77 14.49 -10.51
CA TRP A 190 14.30 14.70 -11.86
C TRP A 190 15.13 13.51 -12.34
N ARG A 191 16.05 13.01 -11.51
CA ARG A 191 16.94 11.90 -11.89
C ARG A 191 16.17 10.64 -12.24
N ILE A 192 15.26 10.21 -11.35
CA ILE A 192 14.49 8.98 -11.53
C ILE A 192 13.39 9.18 -12.58
N GLY A 193 12.72 10.34 -12.58
CA GLY A 193 11.69 10.66 -13.56
C GLY A 193 12.23 10.74 -14.98
N GLN A 194 13.45 11.26 -15.17
CA GLN A 194 14.12 11.28 -16.47
C GLN A 194 14.50 9.87 -16.93
N LEU A 195 15.02 9.03 -16.02
CA LEU A 195 15.39 7.65 -16.32
C LEU A 195 14.18 6.82 -16.76
N LEU A 196 13.06 6.95 -16.06
CA LEU A 196 11.85 6.16 -16.28
C LEU A 196 10.87 6.79 -17.28
N GLY A 197 10.98 8.09 -17.55
CA GLY A 197 10.00 8.82 -18.35
C GLY A 197 8.63 8.88 -17.67
N ALA A 198 8.62 9.09 -16.35
CA ALA A 198 7.41 9.07 -15.54
C ALA A 198 7.50 10.09 -14.39
N TYR A 199 6.44 10.86 -14.21
CA TYR A 199 6.36 11.92 -13.21
C TYR A 199 4.98 11.89 -12.53
N PRO A 200 4.91 11.89 -11.19
CA PRO A 200 3.66 12.06 -10.48
C PRO A 200 3.02 13.42 -10.83
N SER A 201 1.71 13.46 -11.03
CA SER A 201 0.96 14.70 -11.32
C SER A 201 0.63 15.49 -10.06
N ASP A 202 0.42 14.80 -8.94
CA ASP A 202 0.04 15.41 -7.67
C ASP A 202 1.27 15.54 -6.75
N PRO A 203 1.35 16.63 -5.94
CA PRO A 203 2.41 16.77 -4.95
C PRO A 203 2.40 15.61 -3.95
N ILE A 204 3.57 15.04 -3.66
CA ILE A 204 3.70 13.92 -2.73
C ILE A 204 3.87 14.44 -1.30
N PRO A 205 3.00 14.04 -0.36
CA PRO A 205 3.16 14.41 1.05
C PRO A 205 4.32 13.63 1.68
N VAL A 206 5.12 14.34 2.47
CA VAL A 206 6.28 13.83 3.20
C VAL A 206 6.18 14.27 4.66
N VAL A 207 6.44 13.37 5.60
CA VAL A 207 6.40 13.67 7.03
C VAL A 207 7.70 13.23 7.68
N LEU A 208 8.38 14.19 8.33
CA LEU A 208 9.59 13.96 9.10
C LEU A 208 9.24 13.68 10.57
N TYR A 209 9.67 12.53 11.07
CA TYR A 209 9.38 12.05 12.43
C TYR A 209 10.65 11.92 13.27
N THR A 210 10.57 12.06 14.58
CA THR A 210 11.64 11.51 15.44
C THR A 210 11.68 9.98 15.31
N THR A 211 12.81 9.33 15.63
CA THR A 211 12.92 7.85 15.52
C THR A 211 11.88 7.12 16.38
N GLU A 212 11.58 7.65 17.56
CA GLU A 212 10.57 7.09 18.48
C GLU A 212 9.16 7.20 17.86
N GLN A 213 8.77 8.39 17.37
CA GLN A 213 7.49 8.59 16.69
C GLN A 213 7.38 7.73 15.42
N PHE A 214 8.45 7.61 14.63
CA PHE A 214 8.46 6.83 13.40
C PHE A 214 8.15 5.37 13.67
N HIS A 215 8.82 4.76 14.66
CA HIS A 215 8.57 3.38 15.05
C HIS A 215 7.14 3.19 15.58
N ASP A 216 6.65 4.12 16.41
CA ASP A 216 5.33 4.04 17.02
C ASP A 216 4.18 4.16 16.00
N ILE A 217 4.36 5.00 14.97
CA ILE A 217 3.34 5.25 13.94
C ILE A 217 3.36 4.14 12.89
N THR A 218 4.54 3.82 12.35
CA THR A 218 4.67 2.87 11.23
C THR A 218 4.60 1.42 11.68
N ARG A 219 4.96 1.11 12.94
CA ARG A 219 5.24 -0.24 13.42
C ARG A 219 6.29 -0.98 12.57
N SER A 220 7.08 -0.24 11.81
CA SER A 220 8.19 -0.79 11.04
C SER A 220 9.30 -1.25 11.98
N PRO A 221 10.06 -2.29 11.62
CA PRO A 221 11.25 -2.68 12.37
C PRO A 221 12.19 -1.49 12.56
N SER A 222 12.97 -1.48 13.64
CA SER A 222 13.91 -0.38 13.94
C SER A 222 14.97 -0.12 12.87
N TRP A 223 15.16 -1.06 11.93
CA TRP A 223 16.07 -0.93 10.79
C TRP A 223 15.44 -0.28 9.55
N ALA A 224 14.12 -0.04 9.54
CA ALA A 224 13.46 0.63 8.42
C ALA A 224 13.89 2.09 8.37
N ALA A 225 14.55 2.47 7.27
CA ALA A 225 15.09 3.81 7.08
C ALA A 225 14.03 4.82 6.59
N GLY A 226 12.89 4.33 6.11
CA GLY A 226 11.74 5.09 5.66
C GLY A 226 10.53 4.17 5.50
N ALA A 227 9.37 4.74 5.20
CA ALA A 227 8.19 3.98 4.79
C ALA A 227 7.29 4.82 3.89
N TYR A 228 6.71 4.17 2.88
CA TYR A 228 5.67 4.75 2.03
C TYR A 228 4.34 4.00 2.20
N ASP A 229 3.32 4.69 2.69
CA ASP A 229 1.94 4.19 2.83
C ASP A 229 0.90 5.02 2.05
N GLY A 230 1.38 5.88 1.14
CA GLY A 230 0.65 7.00 0.55
C GLY A 230 1.24 8.35 0.98
N ILE A 231 1.98 8.35 2.09
CA ILE A 231 2.81 9.43 2.57
C ILE A 231 4.23 8.90 2.68
N ILE A 232 5.24 9.68 2.27
CA ILE A 232 6.64 9.34 2.54
C ILE A 232 6.93 9.68 4.01
N ARG A 233 7.31 8.69 4.80
CA ARG A 233 7.56 8.83 6.24
C ARG A 233 9.04 8.57 6.49
N VAL A 234 9.72 9.51 7.13
CA VAL A 234 11.18 9.43 7.34
C VAL A 234 11.54 9.71 8.79
N PRO A 235 12.27 8.82 9.48
CA PRO A 235 12.86 9.11 10.79
C PRO A 235 14.04 10.08 10.64
N MET A 236 14.03 11.13 11.44
CA MET A 236 15.01 12.22 11.41
C MET A 236 16.37 11.80 11.99
N ARG A 237 16.43 10.90 13.00
CA ARG A 237 17.69 10.54 13.66
C ARG A 237 18.42 9.42 12.89
N GLY A 238 19.68 9.69 12.53
CA GLY A 238 20.53 8.85 11.66
C GLY A 238 20.69 9.43 10.26
N ALA A 239 19.61 9.95 9.66
CA ALA A 239 19.65 10.61 8.35
C ALA A 239 20.31 12.00 8.38
N ILE A 240 20.24 12.71 9.52
CA ILE A 240 20.87 14.03 9.73
C ILE A 240 22.41 13.95 9.81
N GLU A 241 22.99 12.83 10.23
CA GLU A 241 24.44 12.72 10.40
C GLU A 241 25.17 12.45 9.08
N ASN A 242 24.44 12.05 8.03
CA ASN A 242 24.99 11.75 6.71
C ASN A 242 23.99 12.12 5.61
N VAL A 243 24.22 13.27 4.96
CA VAL A 243 23.40 13.77 3.84
C VAL A 243 23.22 12.73 2.74
N LYS A 244 24.25 11.94 2.44
CA LYS A 244 24.16 10.89 1.41
C LYS A 244 23.20 9.78 1.80
N GLU A 245 23.08 9.49 3.09
CA GLU A 245 22.14 8.50 3.60
C GLU A 245 20.70 9.03 3.53
N LEU A 246 20.49 10.31 3.87
CA LEU A 246 19.20 10.97 3.66
C LEU A 246 18.78 10.96 2.18
N ASP A 247 19.69 11.31 1.27
CA ASP A 247 19.45 11.28 -0.18
C ASP A 247 19.05 9.88 -0.65
N ARG A 248 19.79 8.84 -0.20
CA ARG A 248 19.53 7.44 -0.52
C ARG A 248 18.13 7.03 -0.07
N VAL A 249 17.79 7.29 1.19
CA VAL A 249 16.49 6.95 1.77
C VAL A 249 15.36 7.67 1.06
N LEU A 250 15.48 8.98 0.82
CA LEU A 250 14.44 9.76 0.15
C LEU A 250 14.23 9.30 -1.30
N ALA A 251 15.31 8.98 -2.03
CA ALA A 251 15.22 8.42 -3.37
C ALA A 251 14.56 7.03 -3.38
N HIS A 252 14.84 6.20 -2.37
CA HIS A 252 14.17 4.91 -2.18
C HIS A 252 12.65 5.08 -2.01
N GLU A 253 12.23 5.89 -1.05
CA GLU A 253 10.81 6.10 -0.76
C GLU A 253 10.07 6.82 -1.89
N TYR A 254 10.71 7.78 -2.57
CA TYR A 254 10.15 8.40 -3.77
C TYR A 254 9.93 7.38 -4.89
N THR A 255 10.83 6.41 -5.04
CA THR A 255 10.66 5.35 -6.05
C THR A 255 9.41 4.52 -5.77
N HIS A 256 9.13 4.17 -4.51
CA HIS A 256 7.87 3.52 -4.13
C HIS A 256 6.64 4.38 -4.46
N ALA A 257 6.71 5.68 -4.19
CA ALA A 257 5.65 6.62 -4.54
C ALA A 257 5.38 6.67 -6.05
N LEU A 258 6.44 6.76 -6.86
CA LEU A 258 6.35 6.73 -8.31
C LEU A 258 5.78 5.40 -8.82
N ILE A 259 6.26 4.26 -8.33
CA ILE A 259 5.72 2.94 -8.69
C ILE A 259 4.23 2.88 -8.40
N ARG A 260 3.79 3.40 -7.24
CA ARG A 260 2.39 3.40 -6.84
C ARG A 260 1.51 4.25 -7.76
N THR A 261 2.06 5.31 -8.35
CA THR A 261 1.36 6.16 -9.35
C THR A 261 1.19 5.43 -10.69
N LEU A 262 2.18 4.61 -11.08
CA LEU A 262 2.14 3.85 -12.34
C LEU A 262 1.35 2.55 -12.21
N ALA A 263 1.41 1.90 -11.05
CA ALA A 263 0.84 0.61 -10.78
C ALA A 263 0.34 0.51 -9.33
N ALA A 264 -0.98 0.51 -9.14
CA ALA A 264 -1.57 0.38 -7.81
C ALA A 264 -1.41 -1.03 -7.19
N ARG A 265 -1.26 -2.04 -8.05
CA ARG A 265 -1.20 -3.48 -7.70
C ARG A 265 -0.50 -4.25 -8.80
N GLY A 266 -0.26 -5.55 -8.56
CA GLY A 266 0.28 -6.46 -9.57
C GLY A 266 1.80 -6.41 -9.74
N VAL A 267 2.47 -5.42 -9.13
CA VAL A 267 3.94 -5.33 -9.12
C VAL A 267 4.52 -6.42 -8.21
N PRO A 268 5.38 -7.32 -8.72
CA PRO A 268 6.11 -8.28 -7.89
C PRO A 268 6.96 -7.57 -6.83
N ALA A 269 7.06 -8.15 -5.64
CA ALA A 269 7.83 -7.50 -4.57
C ALA A 269 9.31 -7.32 -4.93
N TRP A 270 9.92 -8.27 -5.65
CA TRP A 270 11.31 -8.11 -6.13
C TRP A 270 11.47 -6.94 -7.10
N LEU A 271 10.46 -6.66 -7.94
CA LEU A 271 10.54 -5.55 -8.89
C LEU A 271 10.35 -4.23 -8.15
N ASN A 272 9.42 -4.19 -7.19
CA ASN A 272 9.15 -3.00 -6.38
C ASN A 272 10.37 -2.59 -5.53
N GLU A 273 10.85 -3.51 -4.68
CA GLU A 273 12.04 -3.27 -3.85
C GLU A 273 13.31 -3.13 -4.70
N GLY A 274 13.43 -3.91 -5.78
CA GLY A 274 14.57 -3.86 -6.68
C GLY A 274 14.70 -2.51 -7.39
N LEU A 275 13.59 -1.89 -7.81
CA LEU A 275 13.61 -0.54 -8.36
C LEU A 275 13.99 0.48 -7.30
N ALA A 276 13.37 0.44 -6.12
CA ALA A 276 13.71 1.38 -5.05
C ALA A 276 15.19 1.27 -4.64
N THR A 277 15.71 0.06 -4.49
CA THR A 277 17.12 -0.21 -4.16
C THR A 277 18.08 0.05 -5.33
N ALA A 278 17.66 -0.10 -6.59
CA ALA A 278 18.51 0.22 -7.73
C ALA A 278 18.52 1.72 -8.06
N LEU A 279 17.55 2.48 -7.57
CA LEU A 279 17.43 3.90 -7.88
C LEU A 279 17.81 4.79 -6.71
N GLU A 280 18.02 4.25 -5.51
CA GLU A 280 18.46 5.01 -4.33
C GLU A 280 19.91 5.53 -4.43
N SER A 281 20.81 4.83 -5.16
CA SER A 281 22.20 5.27 -5.35
C SER A 281 22.85 4.62 -6.58
N ASP A 282 23.98 5.18 -7.02
CA ASP A 282 24.81 4.60 -8.09
C ASP A 282 25.81 3.54 -7.58
N ASP A 283 25.89 3.28 -6.26
CA ASP A 283 26.79 2.28 -5.66
C ASP A 283 26.09 0.92 -5.46
N PHE A 284 26.55 -0.06 -6.22
CA PHE A 284 26.03 -1.43 -6.22
C PHE A 284 27.05 -2.47 -5.73
N GLU A 285 28.24 -2.05 -5.30
CA GLU A 285 29.29 -3.01 -4.90
C GLU A 285 28.81 -3.89 -3.74
N TRP A 286 28.03 -3.33 -2.83
CA TRP A 286 27.50 -4.08 -1.69
C TRP A 286 26.59 -5.23 -2.15
N ALA A 287 25.75 -5.01 -3.18
CA ALA A 287 24.81 -6.01 -3.68
C ALA A 287 25.56 -7.15 -4.40
N GLN A 288 26.56 -6.79 -5.22
CA GLN A 288 27.44 -7.77 -5.86
C GLN A 288 28.19 -8.61 -4.83
N LYS A 289 28.78 -7.97 -3.81
CA LYS A 289 29.48 -8.66 -2.72
C LYS A 289 28.54 -9.57 -1.93
N ALA A 290 27.29 -9.15 -1.69
CA ALA A 290 26.30 -9.96 -0.97
C ALA A 290 25.96 -11.25 -1.73
N VAL A 291 25.69 -11.16 -3.04
CA VAL A 291 25.40 -12.31 -3.90
C VAL A 291 26.61 -13.24 -4.04
N GLN A 292 27.81 -12.67 -4.22
CA GLN A 292 29.05 -13.45 -4.31
C GLN A 292 29.33 -14.22 -3.01
N ARG A 293 29.18 -13.58 -1.84
CA ARG A 293 29.40 -14.24 -0.54
C ARG A 293 28.41 -15.37 -0.27
N ALA A 294 27.19 -15.27 -0.78
CA ALA A 294 26.17 -16.30 -0.66
C ALA A 294 26.37 -17.48 -1.65
N GLY A 295 27.30 -17.36 -2.60
CA GLY A 295 27.49 -18.34 -3.66
C GLY A 295 26.40 -18.33 -4.73
N GLY A 296 25.60 -17.25 -4.82
CA GLY A 296 24.46 -17.13 -5.72
C GLY A 296 23.32 -16.29 -5.13
N GLY A 297 22.42 -15.83 -6.00
CA GLY A 297 21.23 -15.06 -5.62
C GLY A 297 20.06 -15.95 -5.16
N VAL A 298 19.00 -15.31 -4.69
CA VAL A 298 17.71 -15.98 -4.46
C VAL A 298 16.86 -15.83 -5.73
N SER A 299 16.30 -16.93 -6.26
CA SER A 299 15.46 -16.87 -7.48
C SER A 299 14.35 -15.82 -7.36
N LEU A 300 14.12 -15.03 -8.42
CA LEU A 300 13.13 -13.94 -8.38
C LEU A 300 11.70 -14.46 -8.16
N ARG A 301 11.42 -15.70 -8.58
CA ARG A 301 10.14 -16.38 -8.29
C ARG A 301 9.89 -16.48 -6.79
N GLN A 302 10.94 -16.76 -6.03
CA GLN A 302 10.87 -16.85 -4.59
C GLN A 302 10.62 -15.48 -3.94
N LEU A 303 11.03 -14.40 -4.58
CA LEU A 303 10.89 -13.03 -4.09
C LEU A 303 9.59 -12.36 -4.54
N GLN A 304 8.83 -12.98 -5.46
CA GLN A 304 7.61 -12.41 -6.04
C GLN A 304 6.51 -12.11 -5.01
N SER A 305 6.33 -12.96 -4.00
CA SER A 305 5.30 -12.82 -2.97
C SER A 305 5.70 -11.99 -1.75
N GLY A 306 6.90 -11.41 -1.75
CA GLY A 306 7.38 -10.54 -0.67
C GLY A 306 8.52 -11.13 0.16
N PHE A 307 9.16 -10.26 0.95
CA PHE A 307 10.41 -10.59 1.63
C PHE A 307 10.20 -11.05 3.08
N GLY A 308 8.96 -11.05 3.59
CA GLY A 308 8.66 -11.27 5.02
C GLY A 308 9.01 -12.65 5.61
N ARG A 309 9.52 -13.58 4.79
CA ARG A 309 10.09 -14.85 5.27
C ARG A 309 11.59 -14.80 5.51
N PHE A 310 12.30 -13.82 4.95
CA PHE A 310 13.74 -13.67 5.09
C PHE A 310 14.08 -12.80 6.30
N ALA A 311 15.21 -13.08 6.94
CA ALA A 311 15.72 -12.30 8.07
C ALA A 311 17.26 -12.21 8.00
N GLY A 312 17.82 -11.14 8.57
CA GLY A 312 19.27 -10.92 8.61
C GLY A 312 19.90 -10.96 7.21
N ALA A 313 20.97 -11.75 7.06
CA ALA A 313 21.71 -11.88 5.81
C ALA A 313 20.86 -12.36 4.63
N GLN A 314 19.82 -13.18 4.85
CA GLN A 314 18.92 -13.61 3.78
C GLN A 314 18.05 -12.47 3.25
N ALA A 315 17.65 -11.54 4.11
CA ALA A 315 16.89 -10.36 3.68
C ALA A 315 17.80 -9.45 2.84
N GLN A 316 19.02 -9.20 3.30
CA GLN A 316 20.02 -8.45 2.53
C GLN A 316 20.30 -9.07 1.16
N LEU A 317 20.40 -10.40 1.09
CA LEU A 317 20.56 -11.11 -0.17
C LEU A 317 19.35 -10.95 -1.10
N ALA A 318 18.13 -10.93 -0.56
CA ALA A 318 16.91 -10.70 -1.34
C ALA A 318 16.88 -9.29 -1.96
N TYR A 319 17.21 -8.25 -1.19
CA TYR A 319 17.36 -6.88 -1.71
C TYR A 319 18.47 -6.79 -2.75
N ALA A 320 19.65 -7.37 -2.47
CA ALA A 320 20.78 -7.39 -3.39
C ALA A 320 20.42 -8.07 -4.73
N THR A 321 19.76 -9.22 -4.68
CA THR A 321 19.37 -9.96 -5.89
C THR A 321 18.33 -9.19 -6.69
N SER A 322 17.36 -8.58 -6.01
CA SER A 322 16.33 -7.75 -6.63
C SER A 322 16.92 -6.51 -7.31
N ALA A 323 17.84 -5.81 -6.65
CA ALA A 323 18.51 -4.64 -7.18
C ALA A 323 19.36 -4.98 -8.42
N LEU A 324 20.12 -6.08 -8.39
CA LEU A 324 20.93 -6.51 -9.54
C LEU A 324 20.07 -6.96 -10.72
N ALA A 325 18.94 -7.64 -10.46
CA ALA A 325 17.98 -8.00 -11.50
C ALA A 325 17.38 -6.74 -12.16
N VAL A 326 16.93 -5.77 -11.37
CA VAL A 326 16.40 -4.52 -11.92
C VAL A 326 17.47 -3.72 -12.65
N ARG A 327 18.71 -3.71 -12.15
CA ARG A 327 19.82 -3.05 -12.85
C ARG A 327 20.04 -3.67 -14.23
N ARG A 328 20.07 -5.00 -14.32
CA ARG A 328 20.15 -5.72 -15.59
C ARG A 328 19.01 -5.32 -16.53
N LEU A 329 17.77 -5.20 -16.03
CA LEU A 329 16.64 -4.74 -16.85
C LEU A 329 16.79 -3.29 -17.32
N LEU A 330 17.29 -2.40 -16.46
CA LEU A 330 17.56 -1.01 -16.83
C LEU A 330 18.63 -0.94 -17.93
N ASP A 331 19.66 -1.79 -17.85
CA ASP A 331 20.74 -1.84 -18.83
C ASP A 331 20.31 -2.51 -20.16
N GLU A 332 19.48 -3.56 -20.12
CA GLU A 332 19.04 -4.32 -21.30
C GLU A 332 17.81 -3.71 -21.99
N ALA A 333 16.79 -3.29 -21.23
CA ALA A 333 15.50 -2.82 -21.76
C ALA A 333 15.31 -1.30 -21.65
N GLY A 334 16.00 -0.64 -20.73
CA GLY A 334 15.89 0.80 -20.50
C GLY A 334 14.72 1.20 -19.59
N GLY A 335 14.85 2.34 -18.92
CA GLY A 335 13.88 2.79 -17.91
C GLY A 335 12.46 3.02 -18.45
N PHE A 336 12.30 3.50 -19.69
CA PHE A 336 10.99 3.65 -20.33
C PHE A 336 10.25 2.31 -20.48
N ALA A 337 10.96 1.22 -20.76
CA ALA A 337 10.37 -0.11 -20.85
C ALA A 337 9.87 -0.59 -19.48
N LEU A 338 10.64 -0.35 -18.41
CA LEU A 338 10.20 -0.66 -17.05
C LEU A 338 9.00 0.18 -16.62
N ALA A 339 8.97 1.48 -16.96
CA ALA A 339 7.81 2.31 -16.67
C ALA A 339 6.55 1.82 -17.41
N ASN A 340 6.69 1.39 -18.66
CA ASN A 340 5.58 0.81 -19.42
C ASN A 340 5.16 -0.58 -18.89
N LEU A 341 6.10 -1.38 -18.38
CA LEU A 341 5.78 -2.60 -17.65
C LEU A 341 4.90 -2.26 -16.45
N LEU A 342 5.29 -1.28 -15.63
CA LEU A 342 4.47 -0.85 -14.50
C LEU A 342 3.08 -0.37 -14.94
N ARG A 343 2.97 0.43 -16.00
CA ARG A 343 1.68 0.89 -16.54
C ARG A 343 0.79 -0.27 -17.01
N ASP A 344 1.37 -1.28 -17.65
CA ASP A 344 0.64 -2.48 -18.07
C ASP A 344 0.10 -3.25 -16.85
N LEU A 345 0.92 -3.43 -15.80
CA LEU A 345 0.49 -4.05 -14.54
C LEU A 345 -0.61 -3.23 -13.84
N GLY A 346 -0.46 -1.89 -13.83
CA GLY A 346 -1.46 -0.96 -13.32
C GLY A 346 -2.80 -1.07 -14.05
N SER A 347 -2.75 -1.37 -15.34
CA SER A 347 -3.92 -1.60 -16.20
C SER A 347 -4.48 -3.03 -16.12
N GLY A 348 -3.86 -3.91 -15.32
CA GLY A 348 -4.33 -5.27 -15.07
C GLY A 348 -3.80 -6.32 -16.04
N VAL A 349 -2.79 -6.02 -16.86
CA VAL A 349 -2.11 -7.03 -17.68
C VAL A 349 -1.38 -8.02 -16.79
N GLU A 350 -1.43 -9.31 -17.15
CA GLU A 350 -0.73 -10.38 -16.43
C GLU A 350 0.79 -10.15 -16.47
N PHE A 351 1.47 -10.43 -15.34
CA PHE A 351 2.86 -10.05 -15.13
C PHE A 351 3.83 -10.67 -16.14
N GLU A 352 3.80 -11.98 -16.36
CA GLU A 352 4.74 -12.64 -17.28
C GLU A 352 4.53 -12.15 -18.72
N SER A 353 3.29 -11.90 -19.11
CA SER A 353 2.91 -11.35 -20.41
C SER A 353 3.41 -9.92 -20.60
N ALA A 354 3.17 -9.04 -19.62
CA ALA A 354 3.66 -7.67 -19.63
C ALA A 354 5.20 -7.62 -19.61
N PHE A 355 5.82 -8.49 -18.79
CA PHE A 355 7.27 -8.61 -18.69
C PHE A 355 7.87 -8.96 -20.05
N ALA A 356 7.41 -10.05 -20.67
CA ALA A 356 7.93 -10.49 -21.96
C ALA A 356 7.76 -9.43 -23.06
N HIS A 357 6.61 -8.75 -23.11
CA HIS A 357 6.35 -7.71 -24.09
C HIS A 357 7.28 -6.50 -23.91
N ARG A 358 7.54 -6.08 -22.67
CA ARG A 358 8.30 -4.85 -22.39
C ARG A 358 9.81 -5.07 -22.31
N THR A 359 10.27 -6.23 -21.85
CA THR A 359 11.70 -6.53 -21.68
C THR A 359 12.29 -7.34 -22.82
N GLN A 360 11.47 -7.93 -23.69
CA GLN A 360 11.90 -8.90 -24.72
C GLN A 360 12.54 -10.18 -24.13
N HIS A 361 12.32 -10.46 -22.85
CA HIS A 361 12.78 -11.67 -22.16
C HIS A 361 11.60 -12.44 -21.57
N SER A 362 11.63 -13.77 -21.63
CA SER A 362 10.71 -14.56 -20.82
C SER A 362 11.10 -14.42 -19.33
N PHE A 363 10.12 -14.28 -18.44
CA PHE A 363 10.43 -14.26 -17.00
C PHE A 363 11.02 -15.60 -16.54
N ALA A 364 10.69 -16.70 -17.22
CA ALA A 364 11.22 -18.02 -16.92
C ALA A 364 12.72 -18.13 -17.11
N ASP A 365 13.27 -17.46 -18.13
CA ASP A 365 14.71 -17.44 -18.42
C ASP A 365 15.45 -16.34 -17.63
N PHE A 366 14.72 -15.32 -17.17
CA PHE A 366 15.30 -14.18 -16.46
C PHE A 366 15.42 -14.37 -14.94
N ARG A 367 14.56 -15.20 -14.35
CA ARG A 367 14.36 -15.27 -12.88
C ARG A 367 15.45 -15.97 -12.07
N ASP A 368 16.40 -16.61 -12.75
CA ASP A 368 17.49 -17.40 -12.16
C ASP A 368 18.84 -16.76 -12.53
#